data_AF-A0AA42SFJ8-F1
#
_entry.id   AF-A0AA42SFJ8-F1
#
_cell.length_a   1.000
_cell.length_b   1.000
_cell.length_c   1.000
_cell.angle_alpha   90.00
_cell.angle_beta   90.00
_cell.angle_gamma   90.00
#
_symmetry.space_group_name_H-M   'P 1'
#
loop_
_entity.id
_entity.type
_entity.pdbx_description
1 polymer ?
#
loop_
_entity_poly.entity_id
_entity_poly.type
_entity_poly.pdbx_seq_one_letter_code
_entity_poly.pdbx_strand_id
1 'polypeptide(L)'
;MSLGLIHKRQAGLTLIELMISLALGLIVVAAAIMLFLTGQKSYSLQQGSADLQDNANFGLSYVTKDIRLANLNALSAEINDRTKAGGLVLTSKDNGYKDTAVTPNKIYSNLPDSVTGKTAAVATLSASESHSSNVKLAGTDLKSDQLVIQYKPQYTTDPDTAANWFGGFDCEGDRISFAKSAPQRIIVQRYFLREDDNKNANEPNQALALACDAGWYNESGNPAKVEDYGGEGEIIMKRVDYFRVLLGIQKANDHRYIAVKDYMNLSGVKPRILSIQLGVLVRSSQSVGNDALVKNDQKFQVLDNEVTVKIPANASTKYVRQVVSQTIALRNTFGERGR
;
A
#
# COMPACT_ATOMS: atom_id res chain seq x y z
N MET A 1 -49.82 60.71 57.69
CA MET A 1 -49.04 59.45 57.59
C MET A 1 -47.98 59.65 56.53
N SER A 2 -46.72 59.89 56.92
CA SER A 2 -45.59 60.00 56.00
C SER A 2 -45.03 58.60 55.75
N LEU A 3 -45.08 58.14 54.51
CA LEU A 3 -44.54 56.85 54.09
C LEU A 3 -43.02 56.99 53.95
N GLY A 4 -42.28 56.52 54.95
CA GLY A 4 -40.82 56.48 54.89
C GLY A 4 -40.32 55.43 53.89
N LEU A 5 -39.89 55.88 52.71
CA LEU A 5 -39.14 55.06 51.76
C LEU A 5 -37.76 54.72 52.35
N ILE A 6 -37.60 53.48 52.83
CA ILE A 6 -36.31 52.93 53.25
C ILE A 6 -35.46 52.75 51.98
N HIS A 7 -34.60 53.73 51.68
CA HIS A 7 -33.53 53.54 50.71
C HIS A 7 -32.56 52.50 51.27
N LYS A 8 -32.61 51.27 50.75
CA LYS A 8 -31.54 50.30 50.96
C LYS A 8 -30.24 50.92 50.41
N ARG A 9 -29.30 51.23 51.30
CA ARG A 9 -27.95 51.63 50.89
C ARG A 9 -27.34 50.48 50.08
N GLN A 10 -27.00 50.72 48.82
CA GLN A 10 -26.17 49.80 48.06
C GLN A 10 -24.80 49.74 48.76
N ALA A 11 -24.48 48.60 49.36
CA ALA A 11 -23.11 48.33 49.76
C ALA A 11 -22.28 48.25 48.47
N GLY A 12 -21.43 49.25 48.24
CA GLY A 12 -20.53 49.25 47.09
C GLY A 12 -19.54 48.09 47.18
N LEU A 13 -19.24 47.47 46.04
CA LEU A 13 -18.20 46.44 45.95
C LEU A 13 -16.86 47.03 46.34
N THR A 14 -16.10 46.30 47.16
CA THR A 14 -14.72 46.68 47.44
C THR A 14 -13.85 46.42 46.22
N LEU A 15 -12.81 47.24 46.03
CA LEU A 15 -11.86 47.07 44.93
C LEU A 15 -11.19 45.68 44.98
N ILE A 16 -11.03 45.12 46.18
CA ILE A 16 -10.48 43.77 46.41
C ILE A 16 -11.47 42.67 45.99
N GLU A 17 -12.77 42.81 46.23
CA GLU A 17 -13.79 41.84 45.74
C GLU A 17 -13.85 41.82 44.22
N LEU A 18 -13.71 42.98 43.57
CA LEU A 18 -13.63 43.06 42.11
C LEU A 18 -12.38 42.35 41.58
N MET A 19 -11.22 42.60 42.18
CA MET A 19 -9.96 41.96 41.80
C MET A 19 -10.02 40.43 41.99
N ILE A 20 -10.56 39.96 43.12
CA ILE A 20 -10.73 38.52 43.39
C ILE A 20 -11.69 37.89 42.37
N SER A 21 -12.82 38.55 42.08
CA SER A 21 -13.80 38.05 41.11
C SER A 21 -13.22 37.94 39.70
N LEU A 22 -12.44 38.94 39.26
CA LEU A 22 -11.73 38.92 37.98
C LEU A 22 -10.66 37.82 37.93
N ALA A 23 -9.88 37.67 39.01
CA ALA A 23 -8.86 36.64 39.11
C ALA A 23 -9.47 35.23 39.04
N LEU A 24 -10.53 34.97 39.80
CA LEU A 24 -11.24 33.69 39.78
C LEU A 24 -11.90 33.42 38.43
N GLY A 25 -12.50 34.44 37.81
CA GLY A 25 -13.05 34.34 36.46
C GLY A 25 -12.01 33.94 35.42
N LEU A 26 -10.82 34.55 35.46
CA LEU A 26 -9.71 34.21 34.56
C LEU A 26 -9.22 32.78 34.74
N ILE A 27 -9.14 32.29 35.98
CA ILE A 27 -8.74 30.90 36.27
C ILE A 27 -9.73 29.91 35.67
N VAL A 28 -11.03 30.16 35.85
CA VAL A 28 -12.08 29.28 35.30
C VAL A 28 -12.07 29.29 33.77
N VAL A 29 -11.93 30.46 33.14
CA VAL A 29 -11.82 30.58 31.68
C VAL A 29 -10.56 29.86 31.17
N ALA A 30 -9.42 30.01 31.83
CA ALA A 30 -8.18 29.31 31.45
C ALA A 30 -8.35 27.79 31.54
N ALA A 31 -8.97 27.28 32.60
CA ALA A 31 -9.28 25.86 32.74
C ALA A 31 -10.24 25.35 31.64
N ALA A 32 -11.29 26.11 31.33
CA ALA A 32 -12.23 25.77 30.27
C ALA A 32 -11.56 25.74 28.89
N ILE A 33 -10.67 26.70 28.60
CA ILE A 33 -9.87 26.71 27.36
C ILE A 33 -8.96 25.49 27.29
N MET A 34 -8.27 25.12 28.38
CA MET A 34 -7.42 23.93 28.41
C MET A 34 -8.21 22.63 28.15
N LEU A 35 -9.40 22.49 28.74
CA LEU A 35 -10.28 21.35 28.48
C LEU A 35 -10.74 21.31 27.02
N PHE A 36 -11.12 22.44 26.44
CA PHE A 36 -11.50 22.53 25.05
C PHE A 36 -10.36 22.13 24.09
N LEU A 37 -9.15 22.64 24.33
CA LEU A 37 -7.96 22.29 23.53
C LEU A 37 -7.61 20.80 23.66
N THR A 38 -7.72 20.24 24.86
CA THR A 38 -7.49 18.81 25.12
C THR A 38 -8.55 17.95 24.42
N GLY A 39 -9.81 18.37 24.43
CA GLY A 39 -10.90 17.72 23.71
C GLY A 39 -10.68 17.70 22.20
N GLN A 40 -10.34 18.86 21.62
CA GLN A 40 -9.99 18.98 20.19
C GLN A 40 -8.83 18.04 19.80
N LYS A 41 -7.77 18.01 20.60
CA LYS A 41 -6.63 17.13 20.36
C LYS A 41 -7.00 15.65 20.44
N SER A 42 -7.80 15.27 21.43
CA SER A 42 -8.31 13.91 21.58
C SER A 42 -9.19 13.49 20.41
N TYR A 43 -9.99 14.41 19.89
CA TYR A 43 -10.79 14.20 18.69
C TYR A 43 -9.91 13.98 17.45
N SER A 44 -8.90 14.80 17.22
CA SER A 44 -7.95 14.62 16.10
C SER A 44 -7.19 13.28 16.19
N LEU A 45 -6.82 12.85 17.39
CA LEU A 45 -6.19 11.53 17.61
C LEU A 45 -7.14 10.38 17.28
N GLN A 46 -8.40 10.47 17.72
CA GLN A 46 -9.42 9.46 17.42
C GLN A 46 -9.69 9.38 15.91
N GLN A 47 -9.84 10.53 15.24
CA GLN A 47 -10.03 10.57 13.79
C GLN A 47 -8.81 9.99 13.06
N GLY A 48 -7.59 10.39 13.45
CA GLY A 48 -6.37 9.85 12.84
C GLY A 48 -6.22 8.34 13.03
N SER A 49 -6.68 7.80 14.17
CA SER A 49 -6.72 6.36 14.41
C SER A 49 -7.80 5.65 13.59
N ALA A 50 -8.97 6.26 13.39
CA ALA A 50 -10.02 5.74 12.51
C ALA A 50 -9.54 5.66 11.06
N ASP A 51 -8.93 6.73 10.54
CA ASP A 51 -8.36 6.77 9.18
C ASP A 51 -7.32 5.66 8.97
N LEU A 52 -6.45 5.43 9.97
CA LEU A 52 -5.45 4.36 9.92
C LEU A 52 -6.09 2.97 9.92
N GLN A 53 -7.16 2.78 10.69
CA GLN A 53 -7.91 1.53 10.71
C GLN A 53 -8.63 1.28 9.38
N ASP A 54 -9.23 2.30 8.78
CA ASP A 54 -9.89 2.18 7.48
C ASP A 54 -8.88 1.81 6.39
N ASN A 55 -7.73 2.49 6.36
CA ASN A 55 -6.64 2.15 5.45
C ASN A 55 -6.15 0.70 5.65
N ALA A 56 -6.02 0.25 6.90
CA ALA A 56 -5.61 -1.11 7.23
C ALA A 56 -6.66 -2.17 6.83
N ASN A 57 -7.94 -1.89 7.08
CA ASN A 57 -9.05 -2.83 6.89
C ASN A 57 -9.45 -2.94 5.41
N PHE A 58 -9.52 -1.84 4.68
CA PHE A 58 -10.01 -1.83 3.31
C PHE A 58 -8.90 -1.96 2.27
N GLY A 59 -7.85 -1.14 2.40
CA GLY A 59 -6.80 -1.03 1.40
C GLY A 59 -6.05 -2.33 1.15
N LEU A 60 -5.42 -2.86 2.21
CA LEU A 60 -4.59 -4.06 2.07
C LEU A 60 -5.42 -5.34 1.87
N SER A 61 -6.68 -5.35 2.30
CA SER A 61 -7.61 -6.47 2.06
C SER A 61 -7.94 -6.62 0.58
N TYR A 62 -8.08 -5.52 -0.16
CA TYR A 62 -8.29 -5.56 -1.60
C TYR A 62 -7.09 -6.18 -2.33
N VAL A 63 -5.89 -5.66 -2.04
CA VAL A 63 -4.63 -6.22 -2.59
C VAL A 63 -4.47 -7.70 -2.23
N THR A 64 -4.79 -8.06 -0.99
CA THR A 64 -4.72 -9.46 -0.52
C THR A 64 -5.68 -10.36 -1.30
N LYS A 65 -6.89 -9.88 -1.63
CA LYS A 65 -7.86 -10.64 -2.43
C LYS A 65 -7.31 -10.92 -3.83
N ASP A 66 -6.70 -9.93 -4.47
CA ASP A 66 -6.13 -10.06 -5.81
C ASP A 66 -4.90 -10.98 -5.81
N ILE A 67 -4.01 -10.85 -4.82
CA ILE A 67 -2.88 -11.78 -4.66
C ILE A 67 -3.36 -13.21 -4.46
N ARG A 68 -4.50 -13.44 -3.80
CA ARG A 68 -5.09 -14.79 -3.70
C ARG A 68 -5.64 -15.33 -5.02
N LEU A 69 -5.84 -14.48 -6.04
CA LEU A 69 -6.14 -14.91 -7.41
C LEU A 69 -4.86 -15.22 -8.19
N ALA A 70 -3.69 -14.73 -7.74
CA ALA A 70 -2.41 -15.10 -8.33
C ALA A 70 -2.28 -16.62 -8.40
N ASN A 71 -1.84 -17.11 -9.56
CA ASN A 71 -1.70 -18.54 -9.87
C ASN A 71 -3.01 -19.36 -9.96
N LEU A 72 -4.17 -18.70 -9.94
CA LEU A 72 -5.44 -19.34 -10.30
C LEU A 72 -5.42 -19.70 -11.80
N ASN A 73 -5.82 -20.94 -12.12
CA ASN A 73 -5.77 -21.50 -13.49
C ASN A 73 -4.36 -21.52 -14.13
N ALA A 74 -3.28 -21.48 -13.34
CA ALA A 74 -1.94 -21.59 -13.88
C ALA A 74 -1.65 -23.00 -14.42
N LEU A 75 -0.79 -23.07 -15.45
CA LEU A 75 -0.37 -24.33 -16.08
C LEU A 75 0.62 -25.12 -15.21
N SER A 76 1.23 -24.49 -14.20
CA SER A 76 2.18 -25.09 -13.27
C SER A 76 1.84 -24.70 -11.83
N ALA A 77 2.07 -25.63 -10.91
CA ALA A 77 2.00 -25.38 -9.47
C ALA A 77 3.22 -24.59 -8.96
N GLU A 78 4.35 -24.70 -9.65
CA GLU A 78 5.59 -24.03 -9.27
C GLU A 78 5.62 -22.58 -9.78
N ILE A 79 5.81 -21.63 -8.87
CA ILE A 79 6.01 -20.21 -9.19
C ILE A 79 7.47 -19.86 -8.92
N ASN A 80 8.18 -19.42 -9.95
CA ASN A 80 9.54 -18.85 -9.86
C ASN A 80 9.74 -17.79 -10.96
N ASP A 81 10.98 -17.32 -11.13
CA ASP A 81 11.38 -16.34 -12.15
C ASP A 81 11.27 -16.85 -13.61
N ARG A 82 10.90 -18.11 -13.83
CA ARG A 82 10.83 -18.78 -15.13
C ARG A 82 9.44 -19.30 -15.46
N THR A 83 8.52 -19.32 -14.48
CA THR A 83 7.16 -19.83 -14.66
C THR A 83 6.37 -18.88 -15.55
N LYS A 84 6.16 -19.27 -16.81
CA LYS A 84 5.30 -18.54 -17.74
C LYS A 84 3.89 -18.42 -17.17
N ALA A 85 3.38 -17.19 -17.19
CA ALA A 85 2.11 -16.81 -16.61
C ALA A 85 1.92 -17.21 -15.12
N GLY A 86 3.02 -17.39 -14.38
CA GLY A 86 2.99 -17.64 -12.94
C GLY A 86 2.46 -16.44 -12.18
N GLY A 87 1.97 -16.65 -10.96
CA GLY A 87 1.27 -15.61 -10.18
C GLY A 87 2.04 -14.31 -9.89
N LEU A 88 3.37 -14.31 -10.05
CA LEU A 88 4.21 -13.13 -9.91
C LEU A 88 4.94 -12.83 -11.21
N VAL A 89 5.09 -11.54 -11.50
CA VAL A 89 5.85 -11.05 -12.66
C VAL A 89 7.18 -10.49 -12.19
N LEU A 90 8.24 -11.29 -12.29
CA LEU A 90 9.62 -10.95 -11.94
C LEU A 90 10.48 -10.77 -13.19
N THR A 91 10.12 -11.45 -14.28
CA THR A 91 10.88 -11.47 -15.52
C THR A 91 10.04 -11.26 -16.76
N SER A 92 10.65 -10.59 -17.73
CA SER A 92 10.24 -10.51 -19.11
C SER A 92 11.32 -11.12 -20.00
N LYS A 93 11.17 -10.98 -21.32
CA LYS A 93 12.21 -11.37 -22.29
C LYS A 93 13.59 -10.77 -21.98
N ASP A 94 13.60 -9.56 -21.41
CA ASP A 94 14.82 -8.75 -21.26
C ASP A 94 15.74 -9.29 -20.15
N ASN A 95 15.17 -9.77 -19.04
CA ASN A 95 15.89 -10.29 -17.88
C ASN A 95 15.59 -11.78 -17.56
N GLY A 96 14.81 -12.46 -18.41
CA GLY A 96 14.49 -13.88 -18.27
C GLY A 96 15.70 -14.79 -18.46
N TYR A 97 15.60 -16.02 -17.96
CA TYR A 97 16.65 -17.03 -18.13
C TYR A 97 16.73 -17.45 -19.60
N LYS A 98 17.95 -17.41 -20.16
CA LYS A 98 18.23 -17.81 -21.55
C LYS A 98 18.88 -19.19 -21.54
N ASP A 99 18.18 -20.17 -22.08
CA ASP A 99 18.73 -21.50 -22.35
C ASP A 99 19.47 -21.46 -23.70
N THR A 100 20.80 -21.47 -23.61
CA THR A 100 21.72 -21.43 -24.75
C THR A 100 22.05 -22.82 -25.28
N ALA A 101 21.52 -23.90 -24.68
CA ALA A 101 21.74 -25.26 -25.15
C ALA A 101 20.87 -25.62 -26.36
N VAL A 102 19.86 -24.80 -26.67
CA VAL A 102 18.94 -24.97 -27.81
C VAL A 102 19.07 -23.82 -28.80
N THR A 103 18.90 -24.09 -30.10
CA THR A 103 18.95 -23.08 -31.17
C THR A 103 17.61 -23.03 -31.92
N PRO A 104 16.92 -21.87 -31.99
CA PRO A 104 17.26 -20.62 -31.32
C PRO A 104 17.17 -20.74 -29.78
N ASN A 105 17.92 -19.88 -29.07
CA ASN A 105 17.91 -19.84 -27.61
C ASN A 105 16.47 -19.72 -27.09
N LYS A 106 16.12 -20.54 -26.11
CA LYS A 106 14.80 -20.51 -25.49
C LYS A 106 14.83 -19.62 -24.26
N ILE A 107 13.85 -18.74 -24.14
CA ILE A 107 13.74 -17.82 -23.00
C ILE A 107 12.67 -18.36 -22.05
N TYR A 108 12.96 -18.28 -20.76
CA TYR A 108 12.03 -18.61 -19.71
C TYR A 108 11.82 -17.35 -18.85
N SER A 109 10.61 -16.80 -18.94
CA SER A 109 10.18 -15.62 -18.21
C SER A 109 8.71 -15.72 -17.78
N ASN A 110 8.29 -14.86 -16.87
CA ASN A 110 6.89 -14.81 -16.43
C ASN A 110 5.98 -14.26 -17.53
N LEU A 111 6.36 -13.15 -18.15
CA LEU A 111 5.67 -12.64 -19.34
C LEU A 111 6.03 -13.47 -20.58
N PRO A 112 5.11 -13.62 -21.55
CA PRO A 112 5.41 -14.25 -22.84
C PRO A 112 6.52 -13.52 -23.60
N ASP A 113 7.39 -14.26 -24.28
CA ASP A 113 8.51 -13.71 -25.08
C ASP A 113 8.11 -12.75 -26.21
N SER A 114 6.83 -12.75 -26.61
CA SER A 114 6.26 -11.83 -27.59
C SER A 114 5.95 -10.45 -26.98
N VAL A 115 5.75 -10.39 -25.66
CA VAL A 115 5.47 -9.15 -24.92
C VAL A 115 6.79 -8.41 -24.72
N THR A 116 6.92 -7.27 -25.39
CA THR A 116 8.16 -6.47 -25.43
C THR A 116 7.87 -4.98 -25.33
N GLY A 117 8.92 -4.17 -25.25
CA GLY A 117 8.80 -2.72 -25.18
C GLY A 117 8.48 -2.23 -23.76
N LYS A 118 7.83 -1.05 -23.67
CA LYS A 118 7.68 -0.32 -22.40
C LYS A 118 6.94 -1.11 -21.32
N THR A 119 5.92 -1.88 -21.69
CA THR A 119 5.10 -2.64 -20.73
C THR A 119 5.72 -3.97 -20.31
N ALA A 120 6.87 -4.33 -20.89
CA ALA A 120 7.70 -5.47 -20.50
C ALA A 120 9.04 -5.04 -19.88
N ALA A 121 9.29 -3.74 -19.74
CA ALA A 121 10.54 -3.22 -19.23
C ALA A 121 10.75 -3.70 -17.79
N VAL A 122 11.98 -4.02 -17.41
CA VAL A 122 12.30 -4.55 -16.06
C VAL A 122 11.82 -3.60 -14.95
N ALA A 123 11.81 -2.29 -15.21
CA ALA A 123 11.32 -1.27 -14.27
C ALA A 123 9.82 -1.38 -13.96
N THR A 124 9.02 -1.99 -14.84
CA THR A 124 7.59 -2.21 -14.64
C THR A 124 7.28 -3.59 -14.06
N LEU A 125 8.28 -4.36 -13.64
CA LEU A 125 8.09 -5.69 -13.03
C LEU A 125 8.25 -5.64 -11.50
N SER A 126 8.00 -6.75 -10.80
CA SER A 126 8.23 -6.82 -9.36
C SER A 126 9.70 -6.52 -9.04
N ALA A 127 9.96 -5.57 -8.14
CA ALA A 127 11.30 -5.14 -7.80
C ALA A 127 11.36 -4.59 -6.38
N SER A 128 12.52 -4.73 -5.72
CA SER A 128 12.76 -4.03 -4.46
C SER A 128 13.34 -2.64 -4.70
N GLU A 129 13.08 -1.71 -3.79
CA GLU A 129 13.70 -0.39 -3.74
C GLU A 129 13.58 0.42 -5.05
N SER A 130 12.41 0.34 -5.71
CA SER A 130 12.14 0.95 -7.02
C SER A 130 11.41 2.30 -6.93
N HIS A 131 10.63 2.54 -5.87
CA HIS A 131 9.75 3.71 -5.75
C HIS A 131 10.10 4.61 -4.56
N SER A 132 9.59 5.84 -4.58
CA SER A 132 9.79 6.80 -3.49
C SER A 132 9.29 6.28 -2.15
N SER A 133 9.92 6.75 -1.08
CA SER A 133 9.46 6.52 0.30
C SER A 133 9.81 7.73 1.17
N ASN A 134 9.13 7.81 2.31
CA ASN A 134 9.39 8.80 3.35
C ASN A 134 10.22 8.24 4.50
N VAL A 135 10.93 7.12 4.33
CA VAL A 135 11.67 6.46 5.42
C VAL A 135 13.17 6.35 5.17
N LYS A 136 13.89 6.09 6.25
CA LYS A 136 15.33 5.80 6.30
C LYS A 136 15.57 4.46 7.00
N LEU A 137 16.59 3.75 6.56
CA LEU A 137 17.14 2.57 7.23
C LEU A 137 18.58 2.88 7.62
N ALA A 138 18.89 2.75 8.91
CA ALA A 138 20.21 3.09 9.46
C ALA A 138 20.74 4.48 9.03
N GLY A 139 19.84 5.47 8.91
CA GLY A 139 20.17 6.85 8.54
C GLY A 139 20.23 7.16 7.04
N THR A 140 20.18 6.13 6.18
CA THR A 140 20.17 6.28 4.71
C THR A 140 18.75 6.22 4.17
N ASP A 141 18.45 7.04 3.17
CA ASP A 141 17.18 7.01 2.45
C ASP A 141 16.93 5.62 1.85
N LEU A 142 15.78 5.05 2.17
CA LEU A 142 15.34 3.76 1.64
C LEU A 142 14.23 4.00 0.61
N LYS A 143 14.17 3.17 -0.43
CA LYS A 143 13.09 3.20 -1.43
C LYS A 143 12.06 2.10 -1.15
N SER A 144 10.82 2.35 -1.54
CA SER A 144 9.74 1.36 -1.49
C SER A 144 9.84 0.35 -2.61
N ASP A 145 9.25 -0.81 -2.41
CA ASP A 145 9.19 -1.89 -3.39
C ASP A 145 8.04 -1.68 -4.40
N GLN A 146 8.04 -2.46 -5.47
CA GLN A 146 6.94 -2.62 -6.42
C GLN A 146 6.58 -4.10 -6.51
N LEU A 147 5.30 -4.43 -6.42
CA LEU A 147 4.80 -5.78 -6.63
C LEU A 147 4.00 -5.84 -7.93
N VAL A 148 4.28 -6.84 -8.75
CA VAL A 148 3.48 -7.15 -9.93
C VAL A 148 3.01 -8.58 -9.86
N ILE A 149 1.70 -8.75 -9.85
CA ILE A 149 1.06 -10.06 -9.93
C ILE A 149 0.40 -10.24 -11.29
N GLN A 150 0.10 -11.48 -11.61
CA GLN A 150 -0.76 -11.79 -12.73
C GLN A 150 -1.61 -13.02 -12.46
N TYR A 151 -2.77 -13.09 -13.10
CA TYR A 151 -3.69 -14.21 -12.95
C TYR A 151 -4.63 -14.33 -14.14
N LYS A 152 -5.16 -15.53 -14.32
CA LYS A 152 -6.28 -15.78 -15.23
C LYS A 152 -7.57 -15.81 -14.39
N PRO A 153 -8.49 -14.84 -14.57
CA PRO A 153 -9.79 -14.88 -13.92
C PRO A 153 -10.56 -16.17 -14.23
N GLN A 154 -11.48 -16.54 -13.36
CA GLN A 154 -12.49 -17.55 -13.69
C GLN A 154 -13.56 -16.88 -14.55
N TYR A 155 -13.39 -16.93 -15.86
CA TYR A 155 -14.32 -16.30 -16.78
C TYR A 155 -15.66 -17.01 -16.82
N THR A 156 -16.74 -16.26 -16.57
CA THR A 156 -18.13 -16.70 -16.75
C THR A 156 -18.79 -15.94 -17.89
N THR A 157 -20.03 -16.29 -18.23
CA THR A 157 -20.86 -15.42 -19.06
C THR A 157 -21.12 -14.12 -18.33
N ASP A 158 -20.97 -13.00 -19.04
CA ASP A 158 -21.27 -11.69 -18.49
C ASP A 158 -22.78 -11.53 -18.22
N PRO A 159 -23.17 -11.05 -17.03
CA PRO A 159 -24.58 -10.93 -16.64
C PRO A 159 -25.35 -9.89 -17.46
N ASP A 160 -24.68 -8.87 -17.99
CA ASP A 160 -25.31 -7.78 -18.75
C ASP A 160 -25.20 -8.00 -20.26
N THR A 161 -24.21 -8.77 -20.72
CA THR A 161 -23.98 -9.02 -22.15
C THR A 161 -23.57 -10.47 -22.39
N ALA A 162 -24.54 -11.35 -22.68
CA ALA A 162 -24.30 -12.79 -22.79
C ALA A 162 -23.21 -13.22 -23.82
N ALA A 163 -22.92 -12.37 -24.82
CA ALA A 163 -21.87 -12.55 -25.80
C ALA A 163 -20.44 -12.32 -25.25
N ASN A 164 -20.31 -11.80 -24.03
CA ASN A 164 -19.04 -11.46 -23.40
C ASN A 164 -18.65 -12.47 -22.30
N TRP A 165 -17.33 -12.64 -22.14
CA TRP A 165 -16.71 -13.14 -20.93
C TRP A 165 -16.78 -12.07 -19.83
N PHE A 166 -16.96 -12.50 -18.59
CA PHE A 166 -16.85 -11.66 -17.40
C PHE A 166 -15.84 -12.24 -16.42
N GLY A 167 -14.85 -11.42 -16.06
CA GLY A 167 -13.76 -11.80 -15.16
C GLY A 167 -13.80 -11.12 -13.79
N GLY A 168 -14.85 -10.35 -13.50
CA GLY A 168 -14.92 -9.48 -12.32
C GLY A 168 -14.42 -8.07 -12.61
N PHE A 169 -13.71 -7.51 -11.65
CA PHE A 169 -13.11 -6.17 -11.71
C PHE A 169 -11.62 -6.27 -11.40
N ASP A 170 -10.82 -5.41 -12.01
CA ASP A 170 -9.41 -5.27 -11.67
C ASP A 170 -9.21 -4.28 -10.51
N CYS A 171 -7.95 -4.02 -10.17
CA CYS A 171 -7.57 -3.18 -9.05
C CYS A 171 -7.77 -1.68 -9.25
N GLU A 172 -8.02 -1.24 -10.47
CA GLU A 172 -8.43 0.12 -10.77
C GLU A 172 -9.96 0.28 -10.65
N GLY A 173 -10.67 -0.85 -10.50
CA GLY A 173 -12.13 -0.89 -10.43
C GLY A 173 -12.78 -1.05 -11.80
N ASP A 174 -12.00 -1.28 -12.84
CA ASP A 174 -12.51 -1.45 -14.19
C ASP A 174 -13.09 -2.86 -14.38
N ARG A 175 -14.20 -2.89 -15.11
CA ARG A 175 -14.92 -4.14 -15.38
C ARG A 175 -14.19 -4.94 -16.43
N ILE A 176 -13.82 -6.18 -16.10
CA ILE A 176 -13.22 -7.13 -17.04
C ILE A 176 -14.33 -7.81 -17.84
N SER A 177 -14.76 -7.18 -18.95
CA SER A 177 -15.76 -7.72 -19.89
C SER A 177 -15.31 -7.60 -21.35
N PHE A 178 -15.35 -8.69 -22.11
CA PHE A 178 -14.94 -8.70 -23.53
C PHE A 178 -15.58 -9.85 -24.32
N ALA A 179 -15.65 -9.73 -25.65
CA ALA A 179 -16.32 -10.69 -26.51
C ALA A 179 -15.77 -12.13 -26.37
N LYS A 180 -16.67 -13.12 -26.35
CA LYS A 180 -16.31 -14.56 -26.28
C LYS A 180 -15.56 -15.08 -27.51
N SER A 181 -15.60 -14.34 -28.61
CA SER A 181 -14.82 -14.63 -29.81
C SER A 181 -13.32 -14.36 -29.64
N ALA A 182 -12.92 -13.56 -28.65
CA ALA A 182 -11.52 -13.28 -28.36
C ALA A 182 -10.94 -14.32 -27.36
N PRO A 183 -9.62 -14.56 -27.41
CA PRO A 183 -8.94 -15.36 -26.39
C PRO A 183 -9.17 -14.79 -24.99
N GLN A 184 -9.21 -15.68 -24.00
CA GLN A 184 -9.27 -15.26 -22.60
C GLN A 184 -8.02 -14.46 -22.24
N ARG A 185 -8.18 -13.49 -21.33
CA ARG A 185 -7.11 -12.57 -20.95
C ARG A 185 -6.44 -13.02 -19.66
N ILE A 186 -5.14 -12.75 -19.58
CA ILE A 186 -4.39 -12.75 -18.34
C ILE A 186 -4.34 -11.32 -17.86
N ILE A 187 -4.72 -11.10 -16.61
CA ILE A 187 -4.69 -9.79 -15.95
C ILE A 187 -3.34 -9.64 -15.27
N VAL A 188 -2.75 -8.45 -15.40
CA VAL A 188 -1.50 -8.04 -14.77
C VAL A 188 -1.81 -6.82 -13.90
N GLN A 189 -1.37 -6.84 -12.64
CA GLN A 189 -1.64 -5.73 -11.71
C GLN A 189 -0.36 -5.34 -10.99
N ARG A 190 -0.07 -4.05 -10.97
CA ARG A 190 1.14 -3.44 -10.41
C ARG A 190 0.80 -2.54 -9.25
N TYR A 191 1.35 -2.85 -8.09
CA TYR A 191 1.20 -2.09 -6.85
C TYR A 191 2.51 -1.38 -6.51
N PHE A 192 2.44 -0.07 -6.32
CA PHE A 192 3.61 0.79 -6.09
C PHE A 192 3.21 2.07 -5.36
N LEU A 193 4.19 2.77 -4.77
CA LEU A 193 3.95 4.09 -4.21
C LEU A 193 4.20 5.18 -5.25
N ARG A 194 3.28 6.13 -5.33
CA ARG A 194 3.46 7.40 -6.06
C ARG A 194 2.97 8.57 -5.21
N GLU A 195 3.29 9.79 -5.63
CA GLU A 195 2.73 10.97 -4.98
C GLU A 195 1.26 11.16 -5.36
N ASP A 196 0.44 11.52 -4.38
CA ASP A 196 -0.97 11.90 -4.55
C ASP A 196 -1.04 13.37 -4.98
N ASP A 197 -1.63 13.62 -6.15
CA ASP A 197 -1.84 14.97 -6.67
C ASP A 197 -2.82 15.78 -5.81
N ASN A 198 -3.72 15.11 -5.08
CA ASN A 198 -4.64 15.73 -4.12
C ASN A 198 -3.99 15.91 -2.74
N LYS A 199 -2.77 16.48 -2.72
CA LYS A 199 -2.01 16.72 -1.49
C LYS A 199 -2.39 18.03 -0.81
N ASN A 200 -2.36 18.01 0.52
CA ASN A 200 -2.45 19.24 1.28
C ASN A 200 -1.12 20.00 1.20
N ALA A 201 -1.16 21.33 1.26
CA ALA A 201 0.06 22.14 1.28
C ALA A 201 0.93 21.91 2.54
N ASN A 202 0.32 21.39 3.61
CA ASN A 202 0.95 21.23 4.93
C ASN A 202 1.37 19.79 5.23
N GLU A 203 1.52 18.93 4.21
CA GLU A 203 1.94 17.55 4.42
C GLU A 203 3.37 17.50 5.01
N PRO A 204 3.64 16.61 5.99
CA PRO A 204 4.92 16.57 6.70
C PRO A 204 6.08 16.10 5.79
N ASN A 205 5.76 15.18 4.89
CA ASN A 205 6.62 14.61 3.86
C ASN A 205 5.79 14.45 2.57
N GLN A 206 6.38 13.89 1.51
CA GLN A 206 5.66 13.61 0.26
C GLN A 206 4.33 12.90 0.56
N ALA A 207 3.28 13.31 -0.14
CA ALA A 207 1.94 12.77 0.03
C ALA A 207 1.81 11.43 -0.70
N LEU A 208 2.63 10.46 -0.32
CA LEU A 208 2.69 9.17 -1.00
C LEU A 208 1.40 8.36 -0.78
N ALA A 209 0.99 7.64 -1.80
CA ALA A 209 -0.16 6.75 -1.81
C ALA A 209 0.21 5.44 -2.49
N LEU A 210 -0.37 4.33 -2.01
CA LEU A 210 -0.30 3.06 -2.71
C LEU A 210 -1.31 3.12 -3.86
N ALA A 211 -0.79 2.99 -5.08
CA ALA A 211 -1.57 2.94 -6.29
C ALA A 211 -1.55 1.53 -6.89
N CYS A 212 -2.56 1.24 -7.71
CA CYS A 212 -2.60 0.06 -8.55
C CYS A 212 -2.81 0.43 -10.01
N ASP A 213 -2.00 -0.14 -10.89
CA ASP A 213 -2.10 -0.03 -12.36
C ASP A 213 -2.37 -1.43 -12.90
N ALA A 214 -3.52 -1.60 -13.57
CA ALA A 214 -3.96 -2.85 -14.13
C ALA A 214 -3.71 -2.89 -15.64
N GLY A 215 -3.65 -4.09 -16.18
CA GLY A 215 -3.50 -4.30 -17.60
C GLY A 215 -3.75 -5.75 -17.95
N TRP A 216 -3.68 -6.07 -19.23
CA TRP A 216 -4.01 -7.42 -19.68
C TRP A 216 -3.28 -7.82 -20.95
N TYR A 217 -3.17 -9.13 -21.17
CA TYR A 217 -2.75 -9.68 -22.44
C TYR A 217 -3.51 -10.96 -22.76
N ASN A 218 -3.68 -11.29 -24.05
CA ASN A 218 -4.35 -12.52 -24.45
C ASN A 218 -3.52 -13.75 -24.10
N GLU A 219 -4.13 -14.79 -23.52
CA GLU A 219 -3.41 -16.01 -23.12
C GLU A 219 -2.79 -16.77 -24.31
N SER A 220 -3.33 -16.55 -25.50
CA SER A 220 -2.89 -17.10 -26.77
C SER A 220 -2.82 -16.01 -27.85
N GLY A 221 -2.24 -16.34 -29.02
CA GLY A 221 -2.15 -15.42 -30.15
C GLY A 221 -0.96 -14.45 -30.12
N ASN A 222 0.10 -14.75 -29.34
CA ASN A 222 1.36 -13.99 -29.31
C ASN A 222 1.19 -12.48 -29.03
N PRO A 223 0.70 -12.10 -27.83
CA PRO A 223 0.52 -10.70 -27.48
C PRO A 223 1.84 -9.94 -27.54
N ALA A 224 1.82 -8.73 -28.12
CA ALA A 224 3.01 -7.90 -28.32
C ALA A 224 3.37 -7.01 -27.10
N LYS A 225 2.37 -6.75 -26.24
CA LYS A 225 2.47 -5.87 -25.07
C LYS A 225 1.42 -6.29 -24.03
N VAL A 226 1.59 -5.82 -22.79
CA VAL A 226 0.49 -5.73 -21.83
C VAL A 226 -0.31 -4.48 -22.18
N GLU A 227 -1.58 -4.64 -22.51
CA GLU A 227 -2.52 -3.55 -22.81
C GLU A 227 -2.86 -2.78 -21.55
N ASP A 228 -3.07 -1.46 -21.71
CA ASP A 228 -3.49 -0.53 -20.66
C ASP A 228 -2.54 -0.43 -19.44
N TYR A 229 -1.32 -0.94 -19.56
CA TYR A 229 -0.36 -1.05 -18.47
C TYR A 229 0.78 -0.04 -18.54
N GLY A 230 1.32 0.34 -17.39
CA GLY A 230 2.49 1.21 -17.26
C GLY A 230 2.15 2.67 -16.98
N GLY A 231 0.92 2.97 -16.54
CA GLY A 231 0.45 4.30 -16.19
C GLY A 231 0.74 4.68 -14.72
N GLU A 232 0.02 5.70 -14.24
CA GLU A 232 0.09 6.13 -12.83
C GLU A 232 -0.82 5.27 -11.93
N GLY A 233 -1.79 4.56 -12.50
CA GLY A 233 -2.74 3.75 -11.75
C GLY A 233 -3.68 4.53 -10.83
N GLU A 234 -4.61 3.82 -10.20
CA GLU A 234 -5.58 4.38 -9.25
C GLU A 234 -5.14 4.23 -7.80
N ILE A 235 -5.44 5.22 -6.96
CA ILE A 235 -5.07 5.22 -5.55
C ILE A 235 -5.97 4.26 -4.76
N ILE A 236 -5.36 3.23 -4.17
CA ILE A 236 -6.05 2.27 -3.30
C ILE A 236 -5.83 2.53 -1.80
N MET A 237 -4.73 3.19 -1.43
CA MET A 237 -4.48 3.64 -0.05
C MET A 237 -3.78 4.98 -0.03
N LYS A 238 -4.33 5.95 0.71
CA LYS A 238 -3.72 7.26 0.88
C LYS A 238 -2.70 7.26 2.02
N ARG A 239 -1.69 8.13 1.89
CA ARG A 239 -0.75 8.48 2.98
C ARG A 239 0.04 7.26 3.48
N VAL A 240 0.65 6.55 2.54
CA VAL A 240 1.54 5.41 2.78
C VAL A 240 2.98 5.89 2.66
N ASP A 241 3.73 5.92 3.76
CA ASP A 241 5.10 6.42 3.81
C ASP A 241 6.14 5.40 3.31
N TYR A 242 5.83 4.09 3.39
CA TYR A 242 6.72 3.01 2.95
C TYR A 242 5.96 1.75 2.57
N PHE A 243 6.36 1.09 1.48
CA PHE A 243 5.82 -0.20 1.02
C PHE A 243 6.96 -1.20 0.83
N ARG A 244 6.83 -2.37 1.46
CA ARG A 244 7.80 -3.46 1.47
C ARG A 244 7.17 -4.78 1.03
N VAL A 245 7.90 -5.56 0.25
CA VAL A 245 7.47 -6.85 -0.27
C VAL A 245 8.56 -7.90 -0.03
N LEU A 246 8.21 -8.98 0.66
CA LEU A 246 9.06 -10.16 0.79
C LEU A 246 8.42 -11.38 0.13
N LEU A 247 9.26 -12.21 -0.47
CA LEU A 247 8.90 -13.49 -1.06
C LEU A 247 9.20 -14.61 -0.07
N GLY A 248 8.17 -15.35 0.33
CA GLY A 248 8.33 -16.60 1.08
C GLY A 248 8.71 -17.71 0.12
N ILE A 249 9.96 -18.15 0.20
CA ILE A 249 10.52 -19.19 -0.67
C ILE A 249 10.79 -20.46 0.11
N GLN A 250 10.77 -21.59 -0.60
CA GLN A 250 11.15 -22.88 -0.03
C GLN A 250 12.22 -23.57 -0.88
N LYS A 251 13.29 -24.00 -0.21
CA LYS A 251 14.31 -24.88 -0.78
C LYS A 251 14.45 -26.11 0.12
N ALA A 252 14.08 -27.28 -0.39
CA ALA A 252 13.95 -28.49 0.42
C ALA A 252 13.03 -28.24 1.65
N ASN A 253 13.54 -28.38 2.87
CA ASN A 253 12.76 -28.17 4.11
C ASN A 253 12.93 -26.76 4.70
N ASP A 254 13.74 -25.91 4.08
CA ASP A 254 13.99 -24.55 4.57
C ASP A 254 12.99 -23.55 3.97
N HIS A 255 12.32 -22.81 4.84
CA HIS A 255 11.37 -21.75 4.50
C HIS A 255 11.91 -20.42 5.00
N ARG A 256 12.05 -19.45 4.10
CA ARG A 256 12.53 -18.11 4.45
C ARG A 256 11.86 -17.03 3.64
N TYR A 257 11.75 -15.84 4.22
CA TYR A 257 11.32 -14.63 3.54
C TYR A 257 12.54 -13.85 3.07
N ILE A 258 12.57 -13.47 1.79
CA ILE A 258 13.65 -12.67 1.22
C ILE A 258 13.10 -11.57 0.32
N ALA A 259 13.86 -10.49 0.15
CA ALA A 259 13.47 -9.40 -0.74
C ALA A 259 13.46 -9.85 -2.21
N VAL A 260 12.67 -9.19 -3.04
CA VAL A 260 12.61 -9.46 -4.49
C VAL A 260 14.00 -9.34 -5.13
N LYS A 261 14.78 -8.32 -4.77
CA LYS A 261 16.17 -8.17 -5.26
C LYS A 261 17.05 -9.37 -4.90
N ASP A 262 16.93 -9.89 -3.69
CA ASP A 262 17.78 -10.98 -3.20
C ASP A 262 17.38 -12.30 -3.85
N TYR A 263 16.08 -12.50 -4.08
CA TYR A 263 15.57 -13.60 -4.89
C TYR A 263 16.16 -13.57 -6.29
N MET A 264 16.10 -12.41 -6.96
CA MET A 264 16.59 -12.25 -8.33
C MET A 264 18.11 -12.46 -8.46
N ASN A 265 18.86 -12.21 -7.38
CA ASN A 265 20.31 -12.45 -7.30
C ASN A 265 20.70 -13.90 -6.97
N LEU A 266 19.75 -14.79 -6.67
CA LEU A 266 20.05 -16.21 -6.48
C LEU A 266 20.62 -16.84 -7.76
N SER A 267 21.68 -17.62 -7.61
CA SER A 267 22.30 -18.37 -8.71
C SER A 267 21.57 -19.68 -9.00
N GLY A 268 21.67 -20.16 -10.25
CA GLY A 268 21.07 -21.42 -10.68
C GLY A 268 19.55 -21.34 -10.86
N VAL A 269 18.88 -22.48 -10.64
CA VAL A 269 17.41 -22.55 -10.65
C VAL A 269 16.90 -22.00 -9.32
N LYS A 270 16.09 -20.93 -9.38
CA LYS A 270 15.58 -20.29 -8.17
C LYS A 270 14.51 -21.15 -7.50
N PRO A 271 14.45 -21.14 -6.15
CA PRO A 271 13.47 -21.90 -5.42
C PRO A 271 12.05 -21.41 -5.71
N ARG A 272 11.07 -22.29 -5.43
CA ARG A 272 9.65 -21.96 -5.54
C ARG A 272 9.26 -20.86 -4.56
N ILE A 273 8.40 -19.96 -5.02
CA ILE A 273 7.74 -18.92 -4.22
C ILE A 273 6.39 -19.46 -3.78
N LEU A 274 6.13 -19.41 -2.48
CA LEU A 274 4.94 -19.98 -1.86
C LEU A 274 3.98 -18.92 -1.33
N SER A 275 4.52 -17.78 -0.90
CA SER A 275 3.75 -16.72 -0.28
C SER A 275 4.39 -15.36 -0.54
N ILE A 276 3.60 -14.31 -0.40
CA ILE A 276 4.06 -12.92 -0.41
C ILE A 276 3.77 -12.31 0.96
N GLN A 277 4.72 -11.58 1.53
CA GLN A 277 4.49 -10.70 2.66
C GLN A 277 4.46 -9.25 2.18
N LEU A 278 3.41 -8.55 2.56
CA LEU A 278 3.27 -7.11 2.36
C LEU A 278 3.45 -6.41 3.69
N GLY A 279 4.19 -5.31 3.70
CA GLY A 279 4.29 -4.38 4.82
C GLY A 279 4.09 -2.95 4.32
N VAL A 280 3.18 -2.21 4.94
CA VAL A 280 2.97 -0.78 4.68
C VAL A 280 3.08 0.01 5.97
N LEU A 281 3.80 1.13 5.93
CA LEU A 281 3.78 2.15 6.98
C LEU A 281 2.80 3.23 6.55
N VAL A 282 1.67 3.34 7.25
CA VAL A 282 0.61 4.30 6.93
C VAL A 282 0.63 5.43 7.96
N ARG A 283 0.31 6.66 7.53
CA ARG A 283 0.12 7.82 8.42
C ARG A 283 -1.33 8.31 8.42
N SER A 284 -1.75 8.93 9.52
CA SER A 284 -3.05 9.60 9.61
C SER A 284 -3.16 10.72 8.56
N SER A 285 -4.37 11.00 8.08
CA SER A 285 -4.59 12.11 7.14
C SER A 285 -4.49 13.48 7.82
N GLN A 286 -4.86 13.53 9.11
CA GLN A 286 -4.83 14.72 9.94
C GLN A 286 -3.62 14.73 10.88
N SER A 287 -3.16 15.95 11.18
CA SER A 287 -2.13 16.20 12.20
C SER A 287 -2.71 16.05 13.60
N VAL A 288 -1.89 15.57 14.54
CA VAL A 288 -2.19 15.53 15.98
C VAL A 288 -1.50 16.66 16.74
N GLY A 289 -1.01 17.66 16.01
CA GLY A 289 -0.27 18.80 16.56
C GLY A 289 1.09 18.40 17.11
N ASN A 290 1.59 19.13 18.11
CA ASN A 290 2.86 18.84 18.78
C ASN A 290 2.62 17.94 20.01
N ASP A 291 2.13 16.72 19.78
CA ASP A 291 1.97 15.73 20.85
C ASP A 291 3.33 15.17 21.29
N ALA A 292 3.61 15.14 22.60
CA ALA A 292 4.84 14.54 23.14
C ALA A 292 4.91 13.01 22.97
N LEU A 293 3.76 12.35 22.83
CA LEU A 293 3.66 10.90 22.63
C LEU A 293 4.12 10.46 21.24
N VAL A 294 3.95 11.33 20.23
CA VAL A 294 4.45 11.07 18.88
C VAL A 294 5.88 11.62 18.79
N LYS A 295 6.86 10.76 18.53
CA LYS A 295 8.27 11.17 18.45
C LYS A 295 8.77 11.16 17.02
N ASN A 296 9.65 12.10 16.68
CA ASN A 296 10.24 12.19 15.34
C ASN A 296 11.27 11.08 15.08
N ASP A 297 11.84 10.49 16.14
CA ASP A 297 12.79 9.38 16.10
C ASP A 297 12.12 8.02 16.30
N GLN A 298 10.79 7.94 16.19
CA GLN A 298 10.08 6.68 16.33
C GLN A 298 10.53 5.69 15.25
N LYS A 299 10.85 4.48 15.73
CA LYS A 299 11.23 3.33 14.91
C LYS A 299 10.00 2.48 14.60
N PHE A 300 9.92 2.02 13.36
CA PHE A 300 8.83 1.18 12.87
C PHE A 300 9.41 -0.09 12.26
N GLN A 301 9.03 -1.25 12.79
CA GLN A 301 9.39 -2.52 12.20
C GLN A 301 8.45 -2.83 11.03
N VAL A 302 8.93 -2.70 9.80
CA VAL A 302 8.21 -3.06 8.58
C VAL A 302 8.86 -4.30 7.98
N LEU A 303 8.25 -5.46 8.28
CA LEU A 303 8.79 -6.78 7.92
C LEU A 303 10.23 -6.97 8.43
N ASP A 304 11.21 -7.05 7.53
CA ASP A 304 12.64 -7.24 7.79
C ASP A 304 13.39 -5.95 8.15
N ASN A 305 12.78 -4.78 7.95
CA ASN A 305 13.43 -3.48 8.14
C ASN A 305 12.90 -2.73 9.37
N GLU A 306 13.80 -2.29 10.25
CA GLU A 306 13.50 -1.28 11.27
C GLU A 306 13.79 0.12 10.69
N VAL A 307 12.75 0.87 10.36
CA VAL A 307 12.87 2.16 9.68
C VAL A 307 12.52 3.33 10.59
N THR A 308 13.08 4.50 10.29
CA THR A 308 12.63 5.78 10.86
C THR A 308 12.06 6.66 9.74
N VAL A 309 11.14 7.55 10.08
CA VAL A 309 10.57 8.48 9.11
C VAL A 309 11.55 9.62 8.87
N LYS A 310 11.68 10.06 7.61
CA LYS A 310 12.44 11.26 7.25
C LYS A 310 11.89 12.45 8.03
N ILE A 311 12.77 13.22 8.66
CA ILE A 311 12.38 14.37 9.47
C ILE A 311 11.48 15.29 8.64
N PRO A 312 10.24 15.58 9.09
CA PRO A 312 9.30 16.41 8.35
C PRO A 312 9.85 17.81 8.06
N ALA A 313 9.48 18.39 6.92
CA ALA A 313 9.83 19.78 6.60
C ALA A 313 9.22 20.77 7.61
N ASN A 314 8.05 20.44 8.17
CA ASN A 314 7.42 21.16 9.26
C ASN A 314 7.47 20.34 10.55
N ALA A 315 8.64 20.34 11.22
CA ALA A 315 8.89 19.51 12.41
C ALA A 315 7.97 19.80 13.62
N SER A 316 7.12 20.82 13.55
CA SER A 316 6.17 21.19 14.61
C SER A 316 4.87 20.39 14.58
N THR A 317 4.47 19.85 13.41
CA THR A 317 3.25 19.05 13.26
C THR A 317 3.59 17.58 13.17
N LYS A 318 2.87 16.78 13.95
CA LYS A 318 3.09 15.33 14.05
C LYS A 318 1.88 14.57 13.56
N TYR A 319 2.15 13.37 13.08
CA TYR A 319 1.16 12.48 12.49
C TYR A 319 1.34 11.10 13.09
N VAL A 320 0.21 10.46 13.41
CA VAL A 320 0.21 9.09 13.92
C VAL A 320 0.52 8.16 12.76
N ARG A 321 1.30 7.13 13.05
CA ARG A 321 1.71 6.13 12.07
C ARG A 321 1.53 4.74 12.61
N GLN A 322 1.18 3.82 11.71
CA GLN A 322 0.98 2.43 12.04
C GLN A 322 1.53 1.55 10.92
N VAL A 323 2.18 0.46 11.32
CA VAL A 323 2.56 -0.59 10.39
C VAL A 323 1.40 -1.56 10.23
N VAL A 324 1.06 -1.87 8.99
CA VAL A 324 0.13 -2.94 8.64
C VAL A 324 0.88 -3.96 7.81
N SER A 325 0.76 -5.23 8.14
CA SER A 325 1.39 -6.31 7.38
C SER A 325 0.43 -7.47 7.15
N GLN A 326 0.61 -8.14 6.02
CA GLN A 326 -0.19 -9.31 5.61
C GLN A 326 0.74 -10.36 5.02
N THR A 327 0.52 -11.62 5.39
CA THR A 327 1.17 -12.77 4.75
C THR A 327 0.13 -13.50 3.92
N ILE A 328 0.35 -13.57 2.61
CA ILE A 328 -0.57 -14.18 1.66
C ILE A 328 0.07 -15.43 1.07
N ALA A 329 -0.47 -16.60 1.39
CA ALA A 329 -0.15 -17.85 0.71
C ALA A 329 -0.69 -17.81 -0.74
N LEU A 330 0.16 -18.16 -1.70
CA LEU A 330 -0.21 -18.27 -3.10
C LEU A 330 -0.97 -19.58 -3.34
N ARG A 331 -1.94 -19.57 -4.25
CA ARG A 331 -2.71 -20.78 -4.56
C ARG A 331 -1.85 -21.82 -5.26
N ASN A 332 -2.15 -23.09 -4.97
CA ASN A 332 -1.56 -24.27 -5.62
C ASN A 332 -0.04 -24.42 -5.45
N THR A 333 0.61 -23.66 -4.56
CA THR A 333 2.06 -23.73 -4.35
C THR A 333 2.48 -24.72 -3.25
N PHE A 334 1.57 -25.04 -2.33
CA PHE A 334 1.82 -25.95 -1.20
C PHE A 334 1.48 -27.42 -1.49
N GLY A 335 0.86 -27.73 -2.63
CA GLY A 335 0.57 -29.10 -3.03
C GLY A 335 1.75 -29.77 -3.73
N GLU A 336 2.04 -31.03 -3.42
CA GLU A 336 3.11 -31.81 -4.06
C GLU A 336 2.70 -32.44 -5.41
N ARG A 337 1.63 -31.96 -6.06
CA ARG A 337 1.16 -32.56 -7.32
C ARG A 337 2.22 -32.38 -8.42
N GLY A 338 2.92 -33.47 -8.74
CA GLY A 338 3.86 -33.58 -9.87
C GLY A 338 5.31 -33.91 -9.52
N ARG A 339 5.63 -34.29 -8.28
CA ARG A 339 6.81 -35.12 -8.03
C ARG A 339 6.49 -36.60 -8.19
#